data_AF-A0A6I2RJP1-F1
#
_entry.id   AF-A0A6I2RJP1-F1
#
_cell.length_a   1.000
_cell.length_b   1.000
_cell.length_c   1.000
_cell.angle_alpha   90.00
_cell.angle_beta   90.00
_cell.angle_gamma   90.00
#
_symmetry.space_group_name_H-M   'P 1'
#
loop_
_entity.id
_entity.type
_entity.pdbx_description
1 polymer ?
#
loop_
_entity_poly.entity_id
_entity_poly.type
_entity_poly.pdbx_seq_one_letter_code
_entity_poly.pdbx_strand_id
1 'polypeptide(L)'
;MSFFFNQPDPKRRRFPIPNDVWKWELKPQGFAILAYLCYLHVHCNKNASPSADEIASQLHMSKDMAAKQIAELNRRGLLDQ
;
A
#
# COMPACT_ATOMS: atom_id res chain seq x y z
N MET A 1 -15.13 -22.85 -28.65
CA MET A 1 -15.77 -21.83 -27.80
C MET A 1 -15.02 -21.80 -26.48
N SER A 2 -14.27 -20.74 -26.22
CA SER A 2 -13.31 -20.68 -25.12
C SER A 2 -13.99 -20.19 -23.84
N PHE A 3 -14.01 -21.04 -22.82
CA PHE A 3 -14.56 -20.78 -21.48
C PHE A 3 -13.62 -19.86 -20.67
N PHE A 4 -13.65 -18.54 -20.91
CA PHE A 4 -12.90 -17.56 -20.10
C PHE A 4 -13.81 -16.52 -19.42
N PHE A 5 -15.07 -16.86 -19.14
CA PHE A 5 -16.04 -15.90 -18.58
C PHE A 5 -15.76 -15.43 -17.14
N ASN A 6 -14.75 -15.97 -16.45
CA ASN A 6 -14.47 -15.64 -15.04
C ASN A 6 -12.99 -15.43 -14.71
N GLN A 7 -12.11 -15.20 -15.70
CA GLN A 7 -10.76 -14.77 -15.35
C GLN A 7 -10.77 -13.29 -14.97
N PRO A 8 -10.39 -12.93 -13.73
CA PRO A 8 -10.31 -11.54 -13.34
C PRO A 8 -9.29 -10.83 -14.24
N ASP A 9 -9.68 -9.72 -14.86
CA ASP A 9 -8.78 -8.95 -15.72
C ASP A 9 -7.54 -8.53 -14.89
N PRO A 10 -6.34 -9.05 -15.21
CA PRO A 10 -5.14 -8.73 -14.45
C PRO A 10 -4.77 -7.26 -14.55
N LYS A 11 -5.21 -6.54 -15.60
CA LYS A 11 -4.99 -5.09 -15.72
C LYS A 11 -5.79 -4.31 -14.67
N ARG A 12 -6.94 -4.82 -14.25
CA ARG A 12 -7.77 -4.23 -13.17
C ARG A 12 -7.25 -4.52 -11.76
N ARG A 13 -6.23 -5.37 -11.60
CA ARG A 13 -5.68 -5.74 -10.28
C ARG A 13 -4.30 -5.15 -10.00
N ARG A 14 -3.76 -4.40 -10.95
CA ARG A 14 -2.48 -3.70 -10.79
C ARG A 14 -2.72 -2.30 -10.24
N PHE A 15 -1.69 -1.75 -9.61
CA PHE A 15 -1.64 -0.36 -9.20
C PHE A 15 -0.21 0.15 -9.45
N PRO A 16 -0.06 1.40 -9.92
CA PRO A 16 1.26 2.01 -10.05
C PRO A 16 1.92 2.19 -8.68
N ILE A 17 3.22 1.94 -8.63
CA ILE A 17 4.10 2.29 -7.51
C ILE A 17 5.13 3.27 -8.07
N PRO A 18 5.45 4.38 -7.37
CA PRO A 18 6.49 5.30 -7.82
C PRO A 18 7.86 4.59 -7.90
N ASN A 19 8.55 4.74 -9.04
CA ASN A 19 9.89 4.15 -9.21
C ASN A 19 10.92 4.68 -8.21
N ASP A 20 10.68 5.87 -7.64
CA ASP A 20 11.53 6.45 -6.59
C ASP A 20 11.56 5.61 -5.30
N VAL A 21 10.63 4.65 -5.13
CA VAL A 21 10.65 3.70 -4.02
C VAL A 21 11.98 2.95 -3.89
N TRP A 22 12.64 2.67 -5.02
CA TRP A 22 13.93 2.00 -5.05
C TRP A 22 15.09 2.88 -4.56
N LYS A 23 14.92 4.21 -4.63
CA LYS A 23 15.89 5.18 -4.12
C LYS A 23 15.71 5.45 -2.62
N TRP A 24 14.51 5.21 -2.10
CA TRP A 24 14.18 5.50 -0.70
C TRP A 24 14.73 4.46 0.28
N GLU A 25 15.28 3.34 -0.19
CA GLU A 25 15.86 2.27 0.64
C GLU A 25 14.94 1.91 1.82
N LEU A 26 13.64 1.77 1.54
CA LEU A 26 12.65 1.46 2.56
C LEU A 26 12.88 0.06 3.08
N LYS A 27 12.67 -0.11 4.39
CA LYS A 27 12.58 -1.45 4.96
C LYS A 27 11.40 -2.19 4.34
N PRO A 28 11.42 -3.54 4.30
CA PRO A 28 10.33 -4.34 3.73
C PRO A 28 8.95 -3.98 4.31
N GLN A 29 8.88 -3.62 5.59
CA GLN A 29 7.63 -3.24 6.24
C GLN A 29 7.12 -1.88 5.73
N GLY A 30 7.98 -0.87 5.67
CA GLY A 30 7.63 0.44 5.11
C GLY A 30 7.25 0.37 3.64
N PHE A 31 7.92 -0.48 2.87
CA PHE A 31 7.55 -0.77 1.48
C PHE A 31 6.15 -1.37 1.38
N ALA A 32 5.83 -2.36 2.21
CA ALA A 32 4.50 -2.99 2.22
C ALA A 32 3.38 -2.00 2.54
N ILE A 33 3.62 -1.11 3.52
CA ILE A 33 2.67 -0.03 3.86
C ILE A 33 2.49 0.93 2.69
N LEU A 34 3.58 1.39 2.07
CA LEU A 34 3.51 2.27 0.91
C LEU A 34 2.73 1.62 -0.25
N ALA A 35 3.02 0.36 -0.57
CA ALA A 35 2.33 -0.37 -1.62
C ALA A 35 0.83 -0.52 -1.32
N TYR A 36 0.47 -0.78 -0.06
CA TYR A 36 -0.93 -0.86 0.37
C TYR A 36 -1.66 0.48 0.25
N LEU A 37 -1.00 1.59 0.58
CA LEU A 37 -1.56 2.92 0.40
C LEU A 37 -1.76 3.27 -1.08
N CYS A 38 -0.80 2.94 -1.95
CA CYS A 38 -0.95 3.07 -3.41
C CYS A 38 -2.14 2.23 -3.93
N TYR A 39 -2.31 1.01 -3.41
CA TYR A 39 -3.46 0.17 -3.74
C TYR A 39 -4.78 0.84 -3.34
N LEU A 40 -4.89 1.36 -2.12
CA LEU A 40 -6.10 2.03 -1.64
C LEU A 40 -6.44 3.28 -2.44
N HIS A 41 -5.44 4.07 -2.82
CA HIS A 41 -5.63 5.25 -3.64
C HIS A 41 -6.25 4.90 -5.00
N VAL A 42 -5.75 3.83 -5.63
CA VAL A 42 -6.18 3.41 -6.99
C VAL A 42 -7.51 2.67 -6.97
N HIS A 43 -7.75 1.81 -5.98
CA HIS A 43 -8.89 0.88 -5.99
C HIS A 43 -10.04 1.28 -5.07
N CYS A 44 -9.78 2.02 -4.00
CA CYS A 44 -10.80 2.34 -3.01
C CYS A 44 -11.29 3.80 -3.06
N ASN A 45 -10.66 4.69 -3.84
CA ASN A 45 -10.96 6.14 -3.88
C ASN A 45 -11.16 6.73 -2.46
N LYS A 46 -10.42 6.19 -1.51
CA LYS A 46 -10.46 6.60 -0.11
C LYS A 46 -9.33 7.60 0.07
N ASN A 47 -9.68 8.87 0.03
CA ASN A 47 -8.87 9.94 0.64
C ASN A 47 -8.79 9.77 2.18
N ALA A 48 -9.47 8.76 2.74
CA ALA A 48 -9.35 8.39 4.13
C ALA A 48 -8.02 7.66 4.36
N SER A 49 -7.12 8.33 5.09
CA SER A 49 -5.91 7.71 5.63
C SER A 49 -6.32 6.51 6.51
N PRO A 50 -6.02 5.26 6.11
CA PRO A 50 -6.33 4.10 6.94
C PRO A 50 -5.60 4.20 8.27
N SER A 51 -6.26 3.77 9.33
CA SER A 51 -5.68 3.73 10.67
C SER A 51 -4.53 2.72 10.74
N ALA A 52 -3.63 2.91 11.71
CA ALA A 52 -2.54 1.95 11.95
C ALA A 52 -3.08 0.54 12.27
N ASP A 53 -4.25 0.44 12.90
CA ASP A 53 -4.90 -0.84 13.20
C ASP A 53 -5.40 -1.56 11.94
N GLU A 54 -6.00 -0.82 11.00
CA GLU A 54 -6.42 -1.37 9.71
C GLU A 54 -5.21 -1.84 8.89
N ILE A 55 -4.14 -1.03 8.83
CA ILE A 55 -2.90 -1.41 8.15
C ILE A 55 -2.28 -2.65 8.79
N ALA A 56 -2.20 -2.70 10.12
CA ALA A 56 -1.67 -3.84 10.86
C ALA A 56 -2.46 -5.12 10.57
N SER A 57 -3.79 -5.03 10.57
CA SER A 57 -4.68 -6.14 10.25
C SER A 57 -4.49 -6.65 8.81
N GLN A 58 -4.42 -5.74 7.84
CA GLN A 58 -4.35 -6.07 6.42
C GLN A 58 -2.96 -6.58 5.98
N LEU A 59 -1.90 -6.06 6.59
CA LEU A 59 -0.53 -6.46 6.29
C LEU A 59 0.02 -7.51 7.26
N HIS A 60 -0.83 -8.06 8.14
CA HIS A 60 -0.46 -9.08 9.11
C HIS A 60 0.77 -8.71 9.94
N MET A 61 0.84 -7.45 10.39
CA MET A 61 1.91 -6.95 11.24
C MET A 61 1.36 -6.41 12.56
N SER A 62 2.22 -6.20 13.56
CA SER A 62 1.77 -5.59 14.82
C SER A 62 1.42 -4.12 14.62
N LYS A 63 0.48 -3.61 15.45
CA LYS A 63 0.11 -2.20 15.48
C LYS A 63 1.33 -1.28 15.67
N ASP A 64 2.23 -1.65 16.59
CA ASP A 64 3.43 -0.87 16.86
C ASP A 64 4.38 -0.81 15.65
N MET A 65 4.48 -1.91 14.90
CA MET A 65 5.28 -1.95 13.67
C MET A 65 4.65 -1.05 12.59
N ALA A 66 3.34 -1.16 12.39
CA ALA A 66 2.61 -0.32 11.44
C ALA A 66 2.79 1.17 11.78
N ALA A 67 2.54 1.55 13.04
CA ALA A 67 2.70 2.92 13.51
C ALA A 67 4.13 3.45 13.33
N LYS A 68 5.14 2.65 13.69
CA LYS A 68 6.55 3.02 13.53
C LYS A 68 6.93 3.27 12.06
N GLN A 69 6.46 2.41 11.16
CA GLN A 69 6.76 2.52 9.74
C GLN A 69 5.98 3.66 9.09
N ILE A 70 4.72 3.90 9.47
CA ILE A 70 3.96 5.08 9.04
C ILE A 70 4.67 6.37 9.47
N ALA A 71 5.14 6.44 10.73
CA ALA A 71 5.90 7.58 11.22
C ALA A 71 7.22 7.79 10.44
N GLU A 72 7.89 6.70 10.05
CA GLU A 72 9.11 6.76 9.23
C GLU A 72 8.82 7.29 7.82
N LEU A 73 7.72 6.86 7.19
CA LEU A 73 7.28 7.35 5.89
C LEU A 73 6.90 8.84 5.94
N ASN A 74 6.16 9.26 6.97
CA ASN A 74 5.83 10.67 7.22
C ASN A 74 7.09 11.53 7.42
N ARG A 75 8.05 11.06 8.22
CA ARG A 75 9.32 11.77 8.45
C ARG A 75 10.10 11.99 7.16
N ARG A 76 9.97 11.09 6.20
CA ARG A 76 10.61 11.17 4.88
C ARG A 76 9.80 11.98 3.87
N GLY A 77 8.60 12.46 4.23
CA GLY A 77 7.71 13.21 3.34
C GLY A 77 7.13 12.36 2.21
N LEU A 78 6.99 11.04 2.42
CA LEU A 78 6.52 10.11 1.38
C LEU A 78 5.00 9.88 1.41
N LEU A 79 4.33 10.43 2.40
CA LEU A 79 2.88 10.43 2.52
C LEU A 79 2.42 11.88 2.37
N ASP A 80 1.62 12.15 1.35
CA ASP A 80 0.91 13.43 1.25
C ASP A 80 -0.14 13.48 2.37
N GLN A 81 -0.17 14.61 3.10
CA GLN A 81 -1.18 14.91 4.11
C GLN A 81 -2.53 15.26 3.48
#